data_AF-A0A953H522-F1
#
_entry.id   AF-A0A953H522-F1
#
_cell.length_a   1.000
_cell.length_b   1.000
_cell.length_c   1.000
_cell.angle_alpha   90.00
_cell.angle_beta   90.00
_cell.angle_gamma   90.00
#
_symmetry.space_group_name_H-M   'P 1'
#
loop_
_entity.id
_entity.type
_entity.pdbx_description
1 polymer ?
#
loop_
_entity_poly.entity_id
_entity_poly.type
_entity_poly.pdbx_seq_one_letter_code
_entity_poly.pdbx_strand_id
1 'polypeptide(L)' 'MSVPSQQQEKITIVSLLGIGLLLLFIAIFLDPIGSFPDSGMFDLGKNGTRWLLASLGAVLLVGGGWIYFNKKS' A
#
# COMPACT_ATOMS: atom_id res chain seq x y z
N MET A 1 -12.16 23.29 10.95
CA MET A 1 -11.14 22.29 10.52
C MET A 1 -9.88 22.56 11.33
N SER A 2 -9.48 21.65 12.21
CA SER A 2 -8.21 21.75 12.94
C SER A 2 -7.08 21.44 11.98
N VAL A 3 -6.20 22.41 11.75
CA VAL A 3 -4.97 22.20 10.98
C VAL A 3 -4.16 21.10 11.68
N PRO A 4 -3.85 19.97 11.02
CA PRO A 4 -3.08 18.91 11.65
C PRO A 4 -1.72 19.44 12.06
N SER A 5 -1.22 19.03 13.22
CA SER A 5 0.08 19.49 13.68
C SER A 5 1.19 18.98 12.75
N GLN A 6 2.28 19.75 12.62
CA GLN A 6 3.48 19.38 11.85
C GLN A 6 3.98 17.95 12.18
N GLN A 7 3.74 17.51 13.41
CA GLN A 7 4.10 16.19 13.92
C GLN A 7 3.11 15.10 13.44
N GLN A 8 1.81 15.39 13.45
CA GLN A 8 0.78 14.50 12.87
C GLN A 8 1.02 14.26 11.39
N GLU A 9 1.32 15.30 10.61
CA GLU A 9 1.58 15.15 9.18
C GLU A 9 2.81 14.28 8.88
N LYS A 10 3.89 14.42 9.67
CA LYS A 10 5.06 13.55 9.55
C LYS A 10 4.72 12.10 9.86
N ILE A 11 3.95 11.86 10.91
CA ILE A 11 3.47 10.52 11.28
C ILE A 11 2.63 9.97 10.13
N THR A 12 1.70 10.75 9.56
CA THR A 12 0.87 10.34 8.43
C THR A 12 1.70 9.92 7.23
N ILE A 13 2.72 10.70 6.83
CA ILE A 13 3.60 10.36 5.70
C ILE A 13 4.38 9.08 5.98
N VAL A 14 4.98 8.95 7.16
CA VAL A 14 5.76 7.77 7.54
C VAL A 14 4.87 6.53 7.64
N SER A 15 3.65 6.66 8.17
CA SER A 15 2.66 5.59 8.21
C SER A 15 2.21 5.18 6.80
N LEU A 16 1.95 6.14 5.90
CA LEU A 16 1.62 5.85 4.50
C LEU A 16 2.73 5.05 3.81
N LEU A 17 3.98 5.51 3.98
CA LEU A 17 5.14 4.82 3.42
C LEU A 17 5.35 3.44 4.05
N GLY A 18 5.22 3.33 5.38
CA GLY A 18 5.37 2.08 6.12
C GLY A 18 4.30 1.05 5.75
N ILE A 19 3.03 1.46 5.67
CA ILE A 19 1.92 0.59 5.25
C ILE A 19 2.11 0.18 3.79
N GLY A 20 2.50 1.12 2.91
CA GLY A 20 2.76 0.82 1.51
C GLY A 20 3.86 -0.23 1.31
N LEU A 21 4.98 -0.08 2.04
CA LEU A 21 6.08 -1.05 2.04
C LEU A 21 5.66 -2.40 2.61
N LEU A 22 4.87 -2.40 3.68
CA LEU A 22 4.40 -3.62 4.32
C LEU A 22 3.44 -4.40 3.39
N LEU A 23 2.55 -3.72 2.68
CA LEU A 23 1.67 -4.35 1.70
C LEU A 23 2.45 -4.91 0.50
N LEU A 24 3.47 -4.19 0.03
CA LEU A 24 4.38 -4.69 -1.00
C LEU A 24 5.18 -5.91 -0.53
N PHE A 25 5.66 -5.88 0.71
CA PHE A 25 6.35 -7.01 1.32
C PHE A 25 5.43 -8.24 1.39
N ILE A 26 4.19 -8.06 1.84
CA ILE A 26 3.20 -9.14 1.84
C ILE A 26 2.96 -9.64 0.42
N ALA A 27 2.75 -8.75 -0.55
CA ALA A 27 2.54 -9.15 -1.94
C ALA A 27 3.74 -9.90 -2.55
N ILE A 28 4.98 -9.58 -2.17
CA ILE A 28 6.16 -10.20 -2.79
C ILE A 28 6.55 -11.49 -2.07
N PHE A 29 6.54 -11.48 -0.74
CA PHE A 29 7.16 -12.51 0.10
C PHE A 29 6.17 -13.40 0.85
N LEU A 30 4.93 -12.95 1.07
CA LEU A 30 3.90 -13.77 1.69
C LEU A 30 2.97 -14.29 0.60
N ASP A 31 2.87 -15.61 0.49
CA ASP A 31 1.80 -16.19 -0.31
C ASP A 31 0.46 -15.84 0.34
N PRO A 32 -0.49 -15.23 -0.40
CA PRO A 32 -1.81 -14.95 0.16
C PRO A 32 -2.44 -16.27 0.60
N ILE A 33 -2.87 -16.32 1.86
CA ILE A 33 -3.46 -17.48 2.50
C ILE A 33 -4.82 -17.72 1.84
N GLY A 34 -4.82 -18.46 0.74
CA GLY A 34 -6.00 -18.72 -0.07
C GLY A 34 -5.66 -19.71 -1.16
N SER A 35 -5.84 -20.99 -0.89
CA SER A 35 -5.81 -22.07 -1.87
C SER A 35 -7.07 -22.09 -2.75
N PHE A 36 -7.62 -20.92 -3.05
CA PHE A 36 -8.71 -20.80 -4.01
C PHE A 36 -8.10 -20.93 -5.40
N PRO A 37 -8.48 -21.96 -6.19
CA PRO A 37 -8.00 -22.09 -7.55
C PRO A 37 -8.37 -20.84 -8.35
N ASP A 38 -7.47 -20.44 -9.25
CA ASP A 38 -7.63 -19.39 -10.27
C ASP A 38 -8.70 -19.85 -11.30
N SER A 39 -9.94 -20.10 -10.85
CA SER A 39 -11.04 -20.61 -11.66
C SER A 39 -12.22 -19.65 -11.60
N GLY A 40 -12.19 -18.62 -12.46
CA GLY A 40 -13.26 -17.64 -12.65
C GLY A 40 -12.80 -16.44 -13.48
N MET A 41 -13.75 -15.66 -14.03
CA MET A 41 -13.45 -14.45 -14.84
C MET A 41 -12.76 -13.33 -14.03
N PHE A 42 -12.86 -13.41 -12.71
CA PHE A 42 -12.09 -12.60 -11.77
C PHE A 42 -11.09 -13.52 -11.13
N ASP A 43 -9.83 -13.39 -11.57
CA ASP A 43 -8.68 -14.16 -11.10
C ASP A 43 -8.29 -13.73 -9.67
N LEU A 44 -9.27 -13.58 -8.79
CA LEU A 44 -9.18 -13.13 -7.39
C LEU A 44 -8.65 -14.24 -6.46
N GLY A 45 -8.08 -15.30 -7.03
CA GLY A 45 -7.34 -16.30 -6.30
C GLY A 45 -6.02 -15.75 -5.76
N LYS A 46 -5.02 -16.63 -5.70
CA LYS A 46 -3.70 -16.31 -5.16
C LYS A 46 -3.05 -15.15 -5.92
N ASN A 47 -3.17 -15.14 -7.24
CA ASN A 47 -2.54 -14.15 -8.10
C ASN A 47 -3.25 -12.78 -8.06
N GLY A 48 -4.58 -12.74 -8.09
CA GLY A 48 -5.32 -11.48 -8.00
C GLY A 48 -5.15 -10.77 -6.65
N THR A 49 -5.14 -11.52 -5.55
CA THR A 49 -4.89 -10.95 -4.23
C THR A 49 -3.48 -10.35 -4.15
N ARG A 50 -2.50 -11.01 -4.76
CA ARG A 50 -1.12 -10.52 -4.87
C ARG A 50 -1.04 -9.21 -5.64
N TRP A 51 -1.70 -9.14 -6.80
CA TRP A 51 -1.75 -7.91 -7.61
C TRP A 51 -2.50 -6.77 -6.93
N LEU A 52 -3.58 -7.09 -6.20
CA LEU A 52 -4.33 -6.09 -5.43
C LEU A 52 -3.47 -5.51 -4.30
N LEU A 53 -2.79 -6.35 -3.52
CA LEU A 53 -1.89 -5.91 -2.45
C LEU A 53 -0.71 -5.11 -3.00
N ALA A 54 -0.12 -5.54 -4.12
CA ALA A 54 0.97 -4.83 -4.77
C ALA A 54 0.53 -3.45 -5.29
N SER A 55 -0.64 -3.36 -5.93
CA SER A 55 -1.16 -2.09 -6.44
C SER A 55 -1.54 -1.13 -5.30
N LEU A 56 -2.18 -1.61 -4.24
CA LEU A 56 -2.46 -0.81 -3.04
C LEU A 56 -1.17 -0.32 -2.36
N GLY A 57 -0.20 -1.21 -2.17
CA GLY A 57 1.11 -0.86 -1.62
C GLY A 57 1.82 0.21 -2.46
N ALA A 58 1.84 0.05 -3.78
CA ALA A 58 2.43 1.00 -4.71
C ALA A 58 1.72 2.37 -4.67
N VAL A 59 0.39 2.41 -4.66
CA VAL A 59 -0.38 3.67 -4.57
C VAL A 59 -0.08 4.42 -3.26
N LEU A 60 0.02 3.71 -2.14
CA LEU A 60 0.35 4.31 -0.85
C LEU A 60 1.79 4.85 -0.80
N LEU A 61 2.74 4.14 -1.42
CA LEU A 61 4.12 4.63 -1.54
C LEU A 61 4.23 5.87 -2.44
N VAL A 62 3.57 5.85 -3.60
CA VAL A 62 3.55 6.98 -4.52
C VAL A 62 2.86 8.18 -3.89
N GLY A 63 1.70 7.98 -3.24
CA GLY A 63 0.98 9.03 -2.54
C GLY A 63 1.77 9.61 -1.36
N GLY A 64 2.35 8.76 -0.52
CA GLY A 64 3.20 9.19 0.60
C GLY A 64 4.46 9.92 0.14
N GLY A 65 5.11 9.43 -0.92
CA GLY A 65 6.28 10.04 -1.55
C GLY A 65 5.94 11.40 -2.18
N TRP A 66 4.85 11.49 -2.93
CA TRP A 66 4.38 12.72 -3.54
C TRP A 66 4.12 13.82 -2.51
N ILE A 67 3.42 13.49 -1.42
CA ILE A 67 3.17 14.43 -0.31
C ILE A 67 4.50 14.85 0.34
N TYR A 68 5.43 13.91 0.53
CA TYR A 68 6.75 14.22 1.08
C TYR A 68 7.56 15.17 0.18
N PHE A 69 7.59 14.94 -1.14
CA PHE A 69 8.33 15.77 -2.09
C PHE A 69 7.72 17.17 -2.24
N ASN A 70 6.40 17.27 -2.39
CA ASN A 70 5.72 18.58 -2.50
C ASN A 70 5.81 19.41 -1.22
N LYS A 71 6.05 18.80 -0.06
CA LYS A 71 6.28 19.52 1.19
C LYS A 71 7.73 19.99 1.35
N LYS A 72 8.67 19.37 0.64
CA LYS A 72 10.10 19.70 0.69
C LYS A 72 10.50 20.76 -0.35
N SER A 73 9.71 20.93 -1.41
CA SER A 73 9.82 22.02 -2.38
C SER A 73 9.15 23.30 -1.90
#